data_AF-A0A2C9KLX8-F1
#
_entry.id   AF-A0A2C9KLX8-F1
#
_cell.length_a   1.000
_cell.length_b   1.000
_cell.length_c   1.000
_cell.angle_alpha   90.00
_cell.angle_beta   90.00
_cell.angle_gamma   90.00
#
_symmetry.space_group_name_H-M   'P 1'
#
loop_
_entity.id
_entity.type
_entity.pdbx_description
1 polymer ?
#
loop_
_entity_poly.entity_id
_entity_poly.type
_entity_poly.pdbx_seq_one_letter_code
_entity_poly.pdbx_strand_id
1 'polypeptide(L)'
;MFEGEDLITKDVIYNILFEPSDDDQLDSLTIMALELISTEMLIILERQAKDQLPGGHHWEPTNQVLKAGANCPTTNAISERDFALLDYLLRIKPSANLSTMETIILWINNKPMTWFLSLPPKKQESVLADIRLKLPSLRMAINDKKMRLVSSQKDKLKEKQQKQEDKTNKAQKNAVQFTRDLVAVGGLWSLEDIRKKKNDFSKENYRKALLAQIKYHQHVIGTQAQKDLFTKSTNKQLKSLEQLESNLIQIVSVSHVENTKASGAALKYKSPQDQVIAIAEKRAQLFQRLFAEREKRRVAQQRDKLPIYITDPSLLVGKIVEHQTVQDNNTCWWRGEVVGIHKTFQSTIRTEFNIKYVDFPSEIWHFPLLQDLKNGDLIIY
;
A
#
# COMPACT_ATOMS: atom_id res chain seq x y z
N MET A 1 -22.90 -11.93 -21.07
CA MET A 1 -22.16 -12.98 -21.79
C MET A 1 -20.69 -12.70 -21.54
N PHE A 2 -20.05 -13.49 -20.67
CA PHE A 2 -18.63 -13.29 -20.35
C PHE A 2 -17.80 -13.76 -21.54
N GLU A 3 -16.85 -12.95 -22.02
CA GLU A 3 -15.86 -13.41 -23.00
C GLU A 3 -15.05 -14.56 -22.36
N GLY A 4 -15.13 -15.77 -22.93
CA GLY A 4 -14.40 -16.95 -22.46
C GLY A 4 -15.23 -18.05 -21.78
N GLU A 5 -16.57 -18.08 -21.93
CA GLU A 5 -17.40 -19.21 -21.44
C GLU A 5 -16.90 -20.59 -21.90
N ASP A 6 -16.28 -20.67 -23.09
CA ASP A 6 -15.74 -21.90 -23.66
C ASP A 6 -14.45 -22.41 -22.96
N LEU A 7 -13.81 -21.60 -22.12
CA LEU A 7 -12.57 -21.95 -21.40
C LEU A 7 -12.83 -22.50 -19.98
N ILE A 8 -14.08 -22.50 -19.53
CA ILE A 8 -14.42 -22.95 -18.18
C ILE A 8 -14.58 -24.47 -18.19
N THR A 9 -13.63 -25.17 -17.56
CA THR A 9 -13.75 -26.60 -17.29
C THR A 9 -14.88 -26.82 -16.28
N LYS A 10 -16.03 -27.31 -16.75
CA LYS A 10 -17.20 -27.64 -15.93
C LYS A 10 -16.97 -28.96 -15.22
N ASP A 11 -16.31 -28.91 -14.07
CA ASP A 11 -16.10 -30.07 -13.22
C ASP A 11 -17.28 -30.30 -12.26
N VAL A 12 -17.17 -31.32 -11.41
CA VAL A 12 -18.20 -31.68 -10.43
C VAL A 12 -18.48 -30.53 -9.46
N ILE A 13 -17.46 -29.74 -9.11
CA ILE A 13 -17.60 -28.61 -8.19
C ILE A 13 -18.37 -27.47 -8.87
N TYR A 14 -18.08 -27.18 -10.14
CA TYR A 14 -18.85 -26.23 -10.94
C TYR A 14 -20.34 -26.59 -10.94
N ASN A 15 -20.68 -27.84 -11.25
CA ASN A 15 -22.08 -28.23 -11.31
C ASN A 15 -22.78 -28.09 -9.94
N ILE A 16 -22.14 -28.50 -8.85
CA ILE A 16 -22.70 -28.36 -7.49
C ILE A 16 -22.90 -26.88 -7.10
N LEU A 17 -22.00 -25.98 -7.50
CA LEU A 17 -22.11 -24.54 -7.21
C LEU A 17 -23.26 -23.84 -7.95
N PHE A 18 -23.71 -24.40 -9.08
CA PHE A 18 -24.78 -23.84 -9.91
C PHE A 18 -26.07 -24.69 -9.87
N GLU A 19 -26.11 -25.77 -9.09
CA GLU A 19 -27.34 -26.48 -8.77
C GLU A 19 -28.23 -25.57 -7.91
N PRO A 20 -29.52 -25.43 -8.25
CA PRO A 20 -30.43 -24.61 -7.46
C PRO A 20 -30.59 -25.21 -6.07
N SER A 21 -30.27 -24.43 -5.04
CA SER A 21 -30.54 -24.78 -3.65
C SER A 21 -31.98 -24.39 -3.30
N ASP A 22 -32.66 -25.19 -2.47
CA ASP A 22 -33.96 -24.81 -1.92
C ASP A 22 -33.84 -23.76 -0.78
N ASP A 23 -32.63 -23.33 -0.45
CA ASP A 23 -32.32 -22.37 0.61
C ASP A 23 -31.80 -21.04 0.05
N ASP A 24 -32.73 -20.13 -0.24
CA ASP A 24 -32.46 -18.76 -0.71
C ASP A 24 -31.48 -17.99 0.20
N GLN A 25 -31.51 -18.28 1.51
CA GLN A 25 -30.63 -17.62 2.47
C GLN A 25 -29.20 -18.14 2.35
N LEU A 26 -29.02 -19.45 2.21
CA LEU A 26 -27.72 -20.06 1.98
C LEU A 26 -27.10 -19.60 0.66
N ASP A 27 -27.89 -19.54 -0.42
CA ASP A 27 -27.42 -19.08 -1.73
C ASP A 27 -26.98 -17.63 -1.69
N SER A 28 -27.78 -16.76 -1.09
CA SER A 28 -27.44 -15.35 -0.90
C SER A 28 -26.14 -15.17 -0.09
N LEU A 29 -25.99 -15.91 1.02
CA LEU A 29 -24.77 -15.90 1.83
C LEU A 29 -23.56 -16.45 1.09
N THR A 30 -23.74 -17.48 0.27
CA THR A 30 -22.67 -18.10 -0.52
C THR A 30 -22.19 -17.16 -1.62
N ILE A 31 -23.11 -16.54 -2.37
CA ILE A 31 -22.78 -15.52 -3.38
C ILE A 31 -22.01 -14.37 -2.73
N MET A 32 -22.51 -13.83 -1.62
CA MET A 32 -21.83 -12.75 -0.89
C MET A 32 -20.43 -13.15 -0.41
N ALA A 33 -20.26 -14.37 0.10
CA ALA A 33 -18.96 -14.87 0.54
C ALA A 33 -17.99 -15.01 -0.63
N LEU A 34 -18.42 -15.59 -1.76
CA LEU A 34 -17.60 -15.74 -2.96
C LEU A 34 -17.20 -14.40 -3.55
N GLU A 35 -18.11 -13.43 -3.62
CA GLU A 35 -17.80 -12.07 -4.06
C GLU A 35 -16.74 -11.41 -3.16
N LEU A 36 -16.87 -11.54 -1.84
CA LEU A 36 -15.92 -10.97 -0.89
C LEU A 36 -14.53 -11.61 -1.04
N ILE A 37 -14.47 -12.95 -1.04
CA ILE A 37 -13.24 -13.72 -1.18
C ILE A 37 -12.56 -13.39 -2.51
N SER A 38 -13.32 -13.38 -3.60
CA SER A 38 -12.79 -13.08 -4.94
C SER A 38 -12.27 -11.65 -5.02
N THR A 39 -12.95 -10.69 -4.41
CA THR A 39 -12.50 -9.29 -4.37
C THR A 39 -11.20 -9.15 -3.57
N GLU A 40 -11.09 -9.82 -2.41
CA GLU A 40 -9.86 -9.82 -1.62
C GLU A 40 -8.70 -10.51 -2.36
N MET A 41 -8.96 -11.65 -3.02
CA MET A 41 -7.99 -12.33 -3.86
C MET A 41 -7.51 -11.42 -4.99
N LEU A 42 -8.40 -10.72 -5.68
CA LEU A 42 -8.04 -9.76 -6.72
C LEU A 42 -7.11 -8.66 -6.19
N ILE A 43 -7.38 -8.10 -5.01
CA ILE A 43 -6.50 -7.09 -4.39
C ILE A 43 -5.10 -7.67 -4.15
N ILE A 44 -5.02 -8.90 -3.64
CA ILE A 44 -3.74 -9.56 -3.36
C ILE A 44 -2.99 -9.84 -4.66
N LEU A 45 -3.67 -10.43 -5.65
CA LEU A 45 -3.10 -10.75 -6.96
C LEU A 45 -2.62 -9.50 -7.66
N GLU A 46 -3.40 -8.41 -7.66
CA GLU A 46 -2.97 -7.15 -8.26
C GLU A 46 -1.76 -6.54 -7.58
N ARG A 47 -1.66 -6.69 -6.25
CA ARG A 47 -0.51 -6.21 -5.50
C ARG A 47 0.73 -7.05 -5.78
N GLN A 48 0.58 -8.37 -5.92
CA GLN A 48 1.69 -9.30 -6.18
C GLN A 48 2.17 -9.22 -7.63
N ALA A 49 1.24 -9.13 -8.58
CA ALA A 49 1.48 -9.00 -10.00
C ALA A 49 1.65 -7.54 -10.45
N LYS A 50 1.85 -6.60 -9.51
CA LYS A 50 1.92 -5.16 -9.79
C LYS A 50 2.91 -4.80 -10.90
N ASP A 51 3.99 -5.59 -11.02
CA ASP A 51 5.06 -5.34 -11.98
C ASP A 51 4.71 -5.92 -13.36
N GLN A 52 3.78 -6.87 -13.44
CA GLN A 52 3.33 -7.53 -14.67
C GLN A 52 1.97 -7.05 -15.16
N LEU A 53 1.27 -6.20 -14.40
CA LEU A 53 -0.01 -5.58 -14.79
C LEU A 53 0.21 -4.26 -15.52
N PRO A 54 -0.80 -3.70 -16.24
CA PRO A 54 -0.69 -2.43 -16.95
C PRO A 54 0.10 -1.36 -16.21
N GLY A 55 1.25 -0.99 -16.78
CA GLY A 55 2.21 -0.02 -16.26
C GLY A 55 3.04 -0.45 -15.05
N GLY A 56 3.10 -1.74 -14.78
CA GLY A 56 4.17 -2.37 -14.02
C GLY A 56 5.48 -2.42 -14.82
N HIS A 57 6.60 -2.61 -14.13
CA HIS A 57 7.94 -2.58 -14.73
C HIS A 57 8.13 -3.57 -15.91
N HIS A 58 7.36 -4.65 -15.95
CA HIS A 58 7.43 -5.74 -16.91
C HIS A 58 6.18 -5.87 -17.80
N TRP A 59 5.24 -4.91 -17.74
CA TRP A 59 4.03 -4.94 -18.58
C TRP A 59 4.32 -4.77 -20.07
N GLU A 60 5.14 -3.78 -20.40
CA GLU A 60 5.61 -3.51 -21.76
C GLU A 60 7.13 -3.70 -21.80
N PRO A 61 7.61 -4.95 -21.84
CA PRO A 61 9.03 -5.22 -21.87
C PRO A 61 9.64 -4.66 -23.17
N THR A 62 10.76 -3.94 -23.04
CA THR A 62 11.52 -3.45 -24.20
C THR A 62 11.92 -4.62 -25.11
N ASN A 63 12.09 -4.38 -26.41
CA ASN A 63 12.58 -5.37 -27.37
C ASN A 63 13.86 -6.11 -26.94
N GLN A 64 14.71 -5.49 -26.11
CA GLN A 64 15.88 -6.14 -25.51
C GLN A 64 15.50 -7.21 -24.47
N VAL A 65 14.51 -6.94 -23.62
CA VAL A 65 14.01 -7.88 -22.61
C VAL A 65 13.28 -9.04 -23.29
N LEU A 66 12.50 -8.76 -24.33
CA LEU A 66 11.86 -9.81 -25.15
C LEU A 66 12.90 -10.73 -25.80
N LYS A 67 13.98 -10.18 -26.36
CA LYS A 67 15.09 -10.98 -26.92
C LYS A 67 15.83 -11.78 -25.85
N ALA A 68 16.04 -11.21 -24.66
CA ALA A 68 16.66 -11.92 -23.54
C ALA A 68 15.76 -13.06 -23.03
N GLY A 69 14.44 -12.83 -22.98
CA GLY A 69 13.43 -13.81 -22.57
C GLY A 69 13.10 -14.86 -23.62
N ALA A 70 13.47 -14.67 -24.90
CA ALA A 70 13.20 -15.63 -25.97
C ALA A 70 13.84 -17.01 -25.73
N ASN A 71 14.94 -17.04 -24.97
CA ASN A 71 15.62 -18.29 -24.59
C ASN A 71 15.14 -18.84 -23.24
N CYS A 72 14.27 -18.11 -22.53
CA CYS A 72 13.65 -18.62 -21.31
C CYS A 72 12.52 -19.59 -21.70
N PRO A 73 12.45 -20.78 -21.08
CA PRO A 73 11.33 -21.68 -21.27
C PRO A 73 10.01 -20.98 -20.92
N THR A 74 8.98 -21.15 -21.75
CA THR A 74 7.64 -20.61 -21.49
C THR A 74 6.94 -21.31 -20.32
N THR A 75 7.44 -22.48 -19.91
CA THR A 75 6.90 -23.27 -18.81
C THR A 75 7.80 -23.19 -17.58
N ASN A 76 7.18 -23.04 -16.41
CA ASN A 76 7.86 -23.05 -15.11
C ASN A 76 8.30 -24.46 -14.67
N ALA A 77 8.35 -25.43 -15.58
CA ALA A 77 8.63 -26.84 -15.30
C ALA A 77 9.97 -27.07 -14.59
N ILE A 78 10.98 -26.23 -14.87
CA ILE A 78 12.29 -26.31 -14.20
C ILE A 78 12.16 -25.91 -12.73
N SER A 79 11.54 -24.76 -12.45
CA SER A 79 11.32 -24.29 -11.09
C SER A 79 10.41 -25.23 -10.30
N GLU A 80 9.33 -25.74 -10.91
CA GLU A 80 8.42 -26.69 -10.25
C GLU A 80 9.14 -27.97 -9.85
N ARG A 81 9.98 -28.51 -10.74
CA ARG A 81 10.81 -29.68 -10.43
C ARG A 81 11.82 -29.39 -9.32
N ASP A 82 12.44 -28.21 -9.32
CA ASP A 82 13.37 -27.80 -8.27
C ASP A 82 12.67 -27.67 -6.92
N PHE A 83 11.45 -27.12 -6.90
CA PHE A 83 10.63 -27.05 -5.69
C PHE A 83 10.18 -28.44 -5.22
N ALA A 84 9.80 -29.34 -6.13
CA ALA A 84 9.44 -30.71 -5.78
C ALA A 84 10.64 -31.46 -5.18
N LEU A 85 11.84 -31.29 -5.75
CA LEU A 85 13.09 -31.84 -5.21
C LEU A 85 13.42 -31.23 -3.85
N LEU A 86 13.23 -29.93 -3.66
CA LEU A 86 13.44 -29.27 -2.37
C LEU A 86 12.47 -29.81 -1.31
N ASP A 87 11.18 -29.93 -1.62
CA ASP A 87 10.17 -30.48 -0.70
C ASP A 87 10.52 -31.91 -0.29
N TYR A 88 10.91 -32.74 -1.26
CA TYR A 88 11.41 -34.09 -1.00
C TYR A 88 12.65 -34.11 -0.08
N LEU A 89 13.64 -33.25 -0.35
CA LEU A 89 14.86 -33.16 0.46
C LEU A 89 14.60 -32.66 1.88
N LEU A 90 13.67 -31.73 2.05
CA LEU A 90 13.24 -31.24 3.37
C LEU A 90 12.64 -32.36 4.22
N ARG A 91 11.89 -33.29 3.60
CA ARG A 91 11.28 -34.43 4.30
C ARG A 91 12.29 -35.52 4.66
N ILE A 92 13.20 -35.85 3.75
CA ILE A 92 14.15 -36.96 3.96
C ILE A 92 15.39 -36.53 4.74
N LYS A 93 15.81 -35.27 4.59
CA LYS A 93 17.01 -34.73 5.23
C LYS A 93 16.69 -33.43 5.98
N PRO A 94 15.79 -33.46 6.98
CA PRO A 94 15.36 -32.24 7.69
C PRO A 94 16.50 -31.54 8.43
N SER A 95 17.54 -32.28 8.82
CA SER A 95 18.74 -31.73 9.47
C SER A 95 19.78 -31.17 8.49
N ALA A 96 19.61 -31.35 7.18
CA ALA A 96 20.54 -30.81 6.20
C ALA A 96 20.37 -29.30 6.05
N ASN A 97 21.49 -28.59 5.93
CA ASN A 97 21.47 -27.15 5.68
C ASN A 97 20.89 -26.88 4.28
N LEU A 98 20.18 -25.75 4.14
CA LEU A 98 19.61 -25.32 2.86
C LEU A 98 20.68 -25.23 1.75
N SER A 99 21.87 -24.72 2.05
CA SER A 99 22.97 -24.68 1.07
C SER A 99 23.40 -26.07 0.59
N THR A 100 23.30 -27.10 1.44
CA THR A 100 23.57 -28.48 1.04
C THR A 100 22.47 -29.00 0.11
N MET A 101 21.20 -28.70 0.42
CA MET A 101 20.06 -29.07 -0.44
C MET A 101 20.15 -28.39 -1.81
N GLU A 102 20.45 -27.09 -1.85
CA GLU A 102 20.69 -26.32 -3.07
C GLU A 102 21.82 -26.94 -3.91
N THR A 103 22.94 -27.32 -3.27
CA THR A 103 24.05 -28.00 -3.95
C THR A 103 23.62 -29.32 -4.57
N ILE A 104 22.78 -30.11 -3.88
CA ILE A 104 22.24 -31.38 -4.40
C ILE A 104 21.33 -31.12 -5.61
N ILE A 105 20.42 -30.15 -5.52
CA ILE A 105 19.52 -29.80 -6.63
C ILE A 105 20.33 -29.37 -7.86
N LEU A 106 21.31 -28.48 -7.68
CA LEU A 106 22.21 -28.06 -8.74
C LEU A 106 23.02 -29.22 -9.33
N TRP A 107 23.46 -30.15 -8.48
CA TRP A 107 24.19 -31.33 -8.93
C TRP A 107 23.32 -32.26 -9.78
N ILE A 108 22.06 -32.47 -9.39
CA ILE A 108 21.11 -33.28 -10.15
C ILE A 108 20.82 -32.64 -11.52
N ASN A 109 20.58 -31.33 -11.54
CA ASN A 109 20.21 -30.62 -12.76
C ASN A 109 21.37 -30.48 -13.75
N ASN A 110 22.55 -30.08 -13.27
CA ASN A 110 23.70 -29.81 -14.12
C ASN A 110 24.47 -31.07 -14.53
N LYS A 111 24.19 -32.21 -13.87
CA LYS A 111 24.85 -33.50 -14.09
C LYS A 111 26.38 -33.36 -14.21
N PRO A 112 27.06 -32.69 -13.27
CA PRO A 112 28.51 -32.46 -13.37
C PRO A 112 29.28 -33.78 -13.36
N MET A 113 28.71 -34.87 -12.84
CA MET A 113 29.31 -36.20 -12.90
C MET A 113 29.40 -36.75 -14.32
N THR A 114 28.40 -36.54 -15.18
CA THR A 114 28.46 -37.01 -16.57
C THR A 114 29.52 -36.25 -17.36
N TRP A 115 29.66 -34.95 -17.09
CA TRP A 115 30.75 -34.14 -17.62
C TRP A 115 32.12 -34.58 -17.08
N PHE A 116 32.23 -34.83 -15.78
CA PHE A 116 33.48 -35.26 -15.17
C PHE A 116 33.97 -36.60 -15.76
N LEU A 117 33.06 -37.55 -15.93
CA LEU A 117 33.36 -38.86 -16.51
C LEU A 117 33.70 -38.81 -18.00
N SER A 118 33.27 -37.78 -18.74
CA SER A 118 33.63 -37.62 -20.16
C SER A 118 35.05 -37.06 -20.37
N LEU A 119 35.70 -36.56 -19.31
CA LEU A 119 37.07 -36.07 -19.38
C LEU A 119 38.10 -37.21 -19.39
N PRO A 120 39.27 -37.01 -20.03
CA PRO A 120 40.38 -37.96 -19.94
C PRO A 120 40.89 -38.14 -18.49
N PRO A 121 41.41 -39.32 -18.11
CA PRO A 121 41.84 -39.62 -16.74
C PRO A 121 42.82 -38.60 -16.14
N LYS A 122 43.81 -38.16 -16.93
CA LYS A 122 44.78 -37.12 -16.51
C LYS A 122 44.11 -35.79 -16.16
N LYS A 123 43.05 -35.41 -16.88
CA LYS A 123 42.30 -34.17 -16.61
C LYS A 123 41.37 -34.34 -15.40
N GLN A 124 40.80 -35.52 -15.20
CA GLN A 124 40.00 -35.83 -14.00
C GLN A 124 40.82 -35.67 -12.72
N GLU A 125 42.04 -36.22 -12.68
CA GLU A 125 42.94 -36.08 -11.54
C GLU A 125 43.33 -34.62 -11.27
N SER A 126 43.65 -33.86 -12.33
CA SER A 126 43.95 -32.43 -12.21
C SER A 126 42.77 -31.65 -11.62
N VAL A 127 41.54 -31.93 -12.08
CA VAL A 127 40.33 -31.26 -11.56
C VAL A 127 40.09 -31.61 -10.09
N LEU A 128 40.27 -32.87 -9.68
CA LEU A 128 40.14 -33.28 -8.28
C LEU A 128 41.22 -32.64 -7.39
N ALA A 129 42.45 -32.50 -7.88
CA ALA A 129 43.52 -31.81 -7.17
C ALA A 129 43.19 -30.33 -6.96
N ASP A 130 42.70 -29.65 -8.00
CA ASP A 130 42.27 -28.25 -7.91
C ASP A 130 41.10 -28.05 -6.95
N ILE A 131 40.13 -28.97 -6.94
CA ILE A 131 39.00 -28.94 -5.99
C ILE A 131 39.53 -29.06 -4.56
N ARG A 132 40.45 -30.00 -4.30
CA ARG A 132 41.04 -30.20 -2.96
C ARG A 132 41.77 -28.94 -2.48
N LEU A 133 42.49 -28.26 -3.36
CA LEU A 133 43.20 -27.01 -3.05
C LEU A 133 42.23 -25.85 -2.77
N LYS A 134 41.12 -25.75 -3.51
CA LYS A 134 40.16 -24.64 -3.40
C LYS A 134 39.09 -24.84 -2.33
N LEU A 135 38.85 -26.08 -1.88
CA LEU A 135 37.79 -26.37 -0.92
C LEU A 135 37.91 -25.63 0.42
N PRO A 136 39.10 -25.49 1.04
CA PRO A 136 39.25 -24.77 2.30
C PRO A 136 38.89 -23.28 2.17
N SER A 137 39.38 -22.61 1.13
CA SER A 137 39.10 -21.18 0.92
C SER A 137 37.62 -20.92 0.64
N LEU A 138 36.96 -21.81 -0.11
CA LEU A 138 35.51 -21.74 -0.34
C LEU A 138 34.72 -21.89 0.97
N ARG A 139 35.09 -22.84 1.84
CA ARG A 139 34.45 -23.04 3.15
C ARG A 139 34.61 -21.81 4.04
N MET A 140 35.80 -21.22 4.08
CA MET A 140 36.06 -19.97 4.82
C MET A 140 35.19 -18.83 4.30
N ALA A 141 35.13 -18.62 2.99
CA ALA A 141 34.32 -17.57 2.38
C ALA A 141 32.81 -17.72 2.68
N ILE A 142 32.29 -18.95 2.67
CA ILE A 142 30.89 -19.24 3.04
C ILE A 142 30.63 -18.91 4.52
N ASN A 143 31.54 -19.29 5.41
CA ASN A 143 31.41 -19.02 6.84
C ASN A 143 31.48 -17.52 7.13
N ASP A 144 32.41 -16.80 6.51
CA ASP A 144 32.53 -15.34 6.62
C ASP A 144 31.27 -14.63 6.15
N LYS A 145 30.71 -15.06 5.01
CA LYS A 145 29.43 -14.53 4.51
C LYS A 145 28.31 -14.77 5.52
N LYS A 146 28.23 -15.98 6.10
CA LYS A 146 27.25 -16.31 7.14
C LYS A 146 27.39 -15.40 8.36
N MET A 147 28.61 -15.18 8.85
CA MET A 147 28.87 -14.31 9.99
C MET A 147 28.49 -12.86 9.73
N ARG A 148 28.83 -12.32 8.54
CA ARG A 148 28.43 -10.97 8.13
C ARG A 148 26.91 -10.80 8.01
N LEU A 149 26.21 -11.81 7.51
CA LEU A 149 24.75 -11.78 7.43
C LEU A 149 24.12 -11.79 8.81
N VAL A 150 24.60 -12.65 9.71
CA VAL A 150 24.12 -12.72 11.10
C VAL A 150 24.38 -11.40 11.84
N SER A 151 25.57 -10.80 11.70
CA SER A 151 25.85 -9.51 12.33
C SER A 151 24.94 -8.40 11.78
N SER A 152 24.80 -8.30 10.45
CA SER A 152 23.92 -7.32 9.81
C SER A 152 22.46 -7.47 10.25
N GLN A 153 21.95 -8.70 10.40
CA GLN A 153 20.60 -8.93 10.91
C GLN A 153 20.46 -8.50 12.37
N LYS A 154 21.44 -8.81 13.23
CA LYS A 154 21.45 -8.37 14.62
C LYS A 154 21.48 -6.85 14.74
N ASP A 155 22.26 -6.16 13.91
CA ASP A 155 22.33 -4.70 13.90
C ASP A 155 21.01 -4.07 13.47
N LYS A 156 20.36 -4.62 12.42
CA LYS A 156 19.01 -4.18 12.00
C LYS A 156 17.96 -4.39 13.09
N LEU A 157 18.04 -5.50 13.84
CA LEU A 157 17.14 -5.76 14.96
C LEU A 157 17.37 -4.78 16.11
N LYS A 158 18.63 -4.51 16.47
CA LYS A 158 18.98 -3.51 17.48
C LYS A 158 18.50 -2.12 17.09
N GLU A 159 18.69 -1.72 15.84
CA GLU A 159 18.23 -0.42 15.33
C GLU A 159 16.69 -0.30 15.41
N LYS A 160 15.96 -1.36 15.07
CA LYS A 160 14.50 -1.40 15.24
C LYS A 160 14.07 -1.30 16.70
N GLN A 161 14.76 -2.02 17.60
CA GLN A 161 14.50 -1.96 19.04
C GLN A 161 14.76 -0.56 19.58
N GLN A 162 15.92 0.04 19.28
CA GLN A 162 16.25 1.41 19.68
C GLN A 162 15.25 2.44 19.15
N LYS A 163 14.84 2.34 17.89
CA LYS A 163 13.79 3.22 17.33
C LYS A 163 12.46 3.08 18.07
N GLN A 164 12.13 1.88 18.54
CA GLN A 164 10.91 1.64 19.32
C GLN A 164 11.05 2.19 20.74
N GLU A 165 12.18 1.95 21.41
CA GLU A 165 12.50 2.50 22.73
C GLU A 165 12.55 4.03 22.71
N ASP A 166 13.14 4.64 21.68
CA ASP A 166 13.15 6.09 21.52
C ASP A 166 11.74 6.64 21.34
N LYS A 167 10.87 5.93 20.60
CA LYS A 167 9.46 6.32 20.44
C LYS A 167 8.70 6.23 21.77
N THR A 168 8.88 5.14 22.53
CA THR A 168 8.21 4.98 23.83
C THR A 168 8.74 5.98 24.85
N ASN A 169 10.06 6.19 24.92
CA ASN A 169 10.69 7.18 25.78
C ASN A 169 10.24 8.61 25.44
N LYS A 170 10.15 8.95 24.15
CA LYS A 170 9.59 10.26 23.72
C LYS A 170 8.12 10.39 24.10
N ALA A 171 7.32 9.34 23.91
CA ALA A 171 5.91 9.35 24.30
C ALA A 171 5.74 9.53 25.83
N GLN A 172 6.53 8.82 26.65
CA GLN A 172 6.53 8.96 28.10
C GLN A 172 6.98 10.36 28.54
N LYS A 173 8.08 10.89 27.99
CA LYS A 173 8.53 12.27 28.28
C LYS A 173 7.47 13.30 27.91
N ASN A 174 6.81 13.14 26.76
CA ASN A 174 5.73 14.01 26.33
C ASN A 174 4.52 13.91 27.25
N ALA A 175 4.12 12.70 27.67
CA ALA A 175 3.03 12.49 28.61
C ALA A 175 3.31 13.18 29.95
N VAL A 176 4.50 13.01 30.52
CA VAL A 176 4.91 13.70 31.75
C VAL A 176 4.89 15.22 31.58
N GLN A 177 5.35 15.73 30.44
CA GLN A 177 5.31 17.17 30.15
C GLN A 177 3.87 17.68 30.07
N PHE A 178 2.97 16.97 29.37
CA PHE A 178 1.57 17.37 29.27
C PHE A 178 0.87 17.33 30.64
N THR A 179 1.18 16.36 31.49
CA THR A 179 0.68 16.33 32.88
C THR A 179 1.20 17.51 33.70
N ARG A 180 2.48 17.90 33.55
CA ARG A 180 3.04 19.09 34.22
C ARG A 180 2.40 20.38 33.74
N ASP A 181 2.21 20.52 32.43
CA ASP A 181 1.53 21.67 31.82
C ASP A 181 0.08 21.78 32.31
N LEU A 182 -0.60 20.64 32.52
CA LEU A 182 -1.95 20.59 33.10
C LEU A 182 -1.98 21.02 34.57
N VAL A 183 -1.03 20.54 35.38
CA VAL A 183 -0.91 20.89 36.80
C VAL A 183 -0.64 22.39 36.96
N ALA A 184 0.20 22.98 36.11
CA ALA A 184 0.49 24.42 36.11
C ALA A 184 -0.75 25.28 35.81
N VAL A 185 -1.75 24.72 35.14
CA VAL A 185 -3.02 25.37 34.76
C VAL A 185 -4.12 25.13 35.81
N GLY A 186 -3.81 24.41 36.90
CA GLY A 186 -4.75 24.13 37.98
C GLY A 186 -5.60 22.88 37.75
N GLY A 187 -5.06 21.87 37.06
CA GLY A 187 -5.63 20.52 36.96
C GLY A 187 -6.63 20.32 35.82
N LEU A 188 -7.22 19.13 35.76
CA LEU A 188 -8.22 18.76 34.75
C LEU A 188 -9.52 19.56 34.95
N TRP A 189 -10.10 20.09 33.87
CA TRP A 189 -11.31 20.90 33.96
C TRP A 189 -12.55 20.06 33.67
N SER A 190 -13.58 20.18 34.52
CA SER A 190 -14.92 19.69 34.22
C SER A 190 -15.66 20.61 33.26
N LEU A 191 -16.79 20.16 32.71
CA LEU A 191 -17.64 20.97 31.83
C LEU A 191 -18.09 22.29 32.47
N GLU A 192 -18.25 22.31 33.79
CA GLU A 192 -18.63 23.50 34.55
C GLU A 192 -17.44 24.44 34.79
N ASP A 193 -16.24 23.87 34.98
CA ASP A 193 -15.02 24.64 35.23
C ASP A 193 -14.56 25.40 33.99
N ILE A 194 -14.78 24.84 32.78
CA ILE A 194 -14.42 25.50 31.51
C ILE A 194 -15.13 26.86 31.39
N ARG A 195 -16.41 26.92 31.81
CA ARG A 195 -17.23 28.13 31.75
C ARG A 195 -16.88 29.12 32.85
N LYS A 196 -16.57 28.63 34.07
CA LYS A 196 -16.24 29.48 35.24
C LYS A 196 -14.84 30.08 35.14
N LYS A 197 -13.84 29.29 34.74
CA LYS A 197 -12.43 29.72 34.63
C LYS A 197 -12.16 30.68 33.48
N LYS A 198 -13.15 30.98 32.62
CA LYS A 198 -13.01 31.98 31.53
C LYS A 198 -12.69 33.39 32.07
N ASN A 199 -13.17 33.70 33.28
CA ASN A 199 -12.99 35.01 33.91
C ASN A 199 -11.71 35.10 34.75
N ASP A 200 -11.08 33.96 35.08
CA ASP A 200 -9.94 33.88 36.00
C ASP A 200 -8.58 34.06 35.30
N PHE A 201 -8.54 33.98 33.97
CA PHE A 201 -7.32 34.04 33.19
C PHE A 201 -7.32 35.20 32.19
N SER A 202 -6.13 35.79 31.96
CA SER A 202 -5.91 36.67 30.82
C SER A 202 -6.11 35.90 29.49
N LYS A 203 -6.49 36.60 28.42
CA LYS A 203 -6.80 35.98 27.10
C LYS A 203 -5.68 35.07 26.58
N GLU A 204 -4.42 35.42 26.81
CA GLU A 204 -3.27 34.61 26.39
C GLU A 204 -3.04 33.37 27.27
N ASN A 205 -3.20 33.52 28.59
CA ASN A 205 -3.03 32.41 29.53
C ASN A 205 -4.18 31.41 29.41
N TYR A 206 -5.41 31.89 29.17
CA TYR A 206 -6.56 31.04 28.88
C TYR A 206 -6.36 30.21 27.61
N ARG A 207 -5.75 30.79 26.57
CA ARG A 207 -5.39 30.06 25.35
C ARG A 207 -4.40 28.92 25.62
N LYS A 208 -3.37 29.18 26.42
CA LYS A 208 -2.36 28.18 26.81
C LYS A 208 -3.00 27.07 27.64
N ALA A 209 -3.89 27.45 28.56
CA ALA A 209 -4.65 26.53 29.39
C ALA A 209 -5.53 25.58 28.56
N LEU A 210 -6.34 26.11 27.64
CA LEU A 210 -7.18 25.30 26.75
C LEU A 210 -6.35 24.33 25.90
N LEU A 211 -5.21 24.78 25.36
CA LEU A 211 -4.33 23.91 24.59
C LEU A 211 -3.67 22.81 25.43
N ALA A 212 -3.34 23.09 26.70
CA ALA A 212 -2.82 22.09 27.63
C ALA A 212 -3.87 21.00 27.93
N GLN A 213 -5.13 21.40 28.16
CA GLN A 213 -6.26 20.48 28.36
C GLN A 213 -6.48 19.59 27.11
N ILE A 214 -6.55 20.19 25.92
CA ILE A 214 -6.76 19.45 24.66
C ILE A 214 -5.64 18.43 24.40
N LYS A 215 -4.37 18.82 24.60
CA LYS A 215 -3.23 17.91 24.43
C LYS A 215 -3.24 16.77 25.44
N TYR A 216 -3.63 17.04 26.69
CA TYR A 216 -3.75 16.02 27.71
C TYR A 216 -4.84 14.99 27.37
N HIS A 217 -6.01 15.44 26.92
CA HIS A 217 -7.07 14.56 26.44
C HIS A 217 -6.66 13.72 25.22
N GLN A 218 -5.87 14.31 24.30
CA GLN A 218 -5.39 13.61 23.11
C GLN A 218 -4.32 12.55 23.42
N HIS A 219 -3.31 12.90 24.22
CA HIS A 219 -2.09 12.10 24.35
C HIS A 219 -2.01 11.27 25.64
N VAL A 220 -2.71 11.67 26.70
CA VAL A 220 -2.69 10.97 28.00
C VAL A 220 -3.98 10.18 28.22
N ILE A 221 -5.15 10.79 27.99
CA ILE A 221 -6.44 10.10 28.14
C ILE A 221 -6.77 9.26 26.89
N GLY A 222 -6.36 9.71 25.70
CA GLY A 222 -6.57 8.95 24.45
C GLY A 222 -8.03 8.97 23.96
N THR A 223 -8.76 10.05 24.24
CA THR A 223 -10.18 10.20 23.86
C THR A 223 -10.35 10.09 22.33
N GLN A 224 -11.28 9.26 21.86
CA GLN A 224 -11.51 9.02 20.44
C GLN A 224 -12.46 10.08 19.84
N ALA A 225 -11.97 11.30 19.66
CA ALA A 225 -12.71 12.38 18.98
C ALA A 225 -12.14 12.66 17.57
N GLN A 226 -12.87 13.44 16.76
CA GLN A 226 -12.40 13.85 15.43
C GLN A 226 -11.04 14.55 15.53
N LYS A 227 -10.09 14.17 14.64
CA LYS A 227 -8.71 14.69 14.65
C LYS A 227 -8.64 16.21 14.58
N ASP A 228 -9.60 16.83 13.91
CA ASP A 228 -9.68 18.28 13.77
C ASP A 228 -9.92 18.98 15.10
N LEU A 229 -10.58 18.36 16.08
CA LEU A 229 -10.86 18.97 17.38
C LEU A 229 -9.59 19.16 18.23
N PHE A 230 -8.56 18.34 18.02
CA PHE A 230 -7.31 18.39 18.76
C PHE A 230 -6.27 19.38 18.20
N THR A 231 -6.51 19.96 17.01
CA THR A 231 -5.54 20.83 16.33
C THR A 231 -5.61 22.29 16.78
N LYS A 232 -4.44 22.94 16.89
CA LYS A 232 -4.29 24.38 17.22
C LYS A 232 -4.66 25.32 16.06
N SER A 233 -4.64 24.81 14.82
CA SER A 233 -4.89 25.56 13.59
C SER A 233 -5.55 24.67 12.55
N THR A 234 -6.51 25.23 11.82
CA THR A 234 -7.12 24.60 10.64
C THR A 234 -6.76 25.47 9.43
N ASN A 235 -6.29 24.87 8.34
CA ASN A 235 -5.94 25.59 7.10
C ASN A 235 -5.03 26.82 7.30
N LYS A 236 -3.94 26.65 8.05
CA LYS A 236 -2.93 27.70 8.37
C LYS A 236 -3.46 28.91 9.16
N GLN A 237 -4.72 28.92 9.59
CA GLN A 237 -5.28 29.94 10.48
C GLN A 237 -5.37 29.41 11.92
N LEU A 238 -4.96 30.25 12.88
CA LEU A 238 -5.06 29.94 14.31
C LEU A 238 -6.54 29.97 14.71
N LYS A 239 -7.03 28.89 15.32
CA LYS A 239 -8.41 28.83 15.80
C LYS A 239 -8.70 29.93 16.82
N SER A 240 -9.92 30.48 16.80
CA SER A 240 -10.35 31.48 17.77
C SER A 240 -10.44 30.86 19.18
N LEU A 241 -10.46 31.70 20.22
CA LEU A 241 -10.61 31.22 21.61
C LEU A 241 -11.93 30.47 21.81
N GLU A 242 -13.01 30.95 21.19
CA GLU A 242 -14.34 30.35 21.24
C GLU A 242 -14.40 28.99 20.54
N GLN A 243 -13.68 28.84 19.43
CA GLN A 243 -13.53 27.55 18.75
C GLN A 243 -12.74 26.54 19.58
N LEU A 244 -11.69 26.97 20.28
CA LEU A 244 -10.93 26.09 21.18
C LEU A 244 -11.74 25.66 22.41
N GLU A 245 -12.57 26.56 22.95
CA GLU A 245 -13.51 26.28 24.04
C GLU A 245 -14.58 25.26 23.61
N SER A 246 -15.19 25.47 22.43
CA SER A 246 -16.17 24.54 21.86
C SER A 246 -15.56 23.15 21.60
N ASN A 247 -14.34 23.11 21.06
CA ASN A 247 -13.63 21.84 20.83
C ASN A 247 -13.34 21.10 22.14
N LEU A 248 -12.90 21.80 23.19
CA LEU A 248 -12.64 21.18 24.49
C LEU A 248 -13.93 20.64 25.13
N ILE A 249 -15.04 21.37 25.03
CA ILE A 249 -16.35 20.91 25.53
C ILE A 249 -16.78 19.62 24.82
N GLN A 250 -16.61 19.55 23.50
CA GLN A 250 -16.92 18.35 22.71
C GLN A 250 -16.00 17.17 23.05
N ILE A 251 -14.71 17.42 23.30
CA ILE A 251 -13.76 16.36 23.71
C ILE A 251 -14.11 15.82 25.11
N VAL A 252 -14.40 16.71 26.06
CA VAL A 252 -14.73 16.33 27.44
C VAL A 252 -16.06 15.58 27.50
N SER A 253 -17.08 16.01 26.74
CA SER A 253 -18.36 15.30 26.69
C SER A 253 -18.23 13.87 26.13
N VAL A 254 -17.42 13.67 25.09
CA VAL A 254 -17.14 12.33 24.53
C VAL A 254 -16.41 11.46 25.56
N SER A 255 -15.41 11.99 26.27
CA SER A 255 -14.68 11.26 27.31
C SER A 255 -15.57 10.81 28.49
N HIS A 256 -16.52 11.64 28.92
CA HIS A 256 -17.50 11.28 29.95
C HIS A 256 -18.46 10.18 29.48
N VAL A 257 -18.84 10.19 28.21
CA VAL A 257 -19.67 9.16 27.59
C VAL A 257 -18.90 7.84 27.42
N GLU A 258 -17.59 7.87 27.16
CA GLU A 258 -16.75 6.67 27.08
C GLU A 258 -16.53 6.02 28.45
N ASN A 259 -16.28 6.82 29.50
CA ASN A 259 -16.16 6.32 30.87
C ASN A 259 -17.47 5.72 31.41
N THR A 260 -18.63 6.22 30.97
CA THR A 260 -19.93 5.65 31.35
C THR A 260 -20.29 4.39 30.55
N LYS A 261 -19.86 4.29 29.28
CA LYS A 261 -20.02 3.08 28.45
C LYS A 261 -19.11 1.93 28.87
N ALA A 262 -18.00 2.18 29.56
CA ALA A 262 -17.13 1.13 30.11
C ALA A 262 -17.83 0.26 31.17
N SER A 263 -18.98 0.69 31.70
CA SER A 263 -19.76 -0.06 32.71
C SER A 263 -20.76 -1.06 32.11
N GLY A 264 -20.83 -1.26 30.80
CA GLY A 264 -21.83 -2.19 30.24
C GLY A 264 -21.75 -2.34 28.74
N ALA A 265 -20.78 -3.11 28.25
CA ALA A 265 -20.85 -3.64 26.90
C ALA A 265 -21.94 -4.73 26.85
N ALA A 266 -23.20 -4.32 26.73
CA ALA A 266 -24.28 -5.23 26.39
C ALA A 266 -23.94 -5.91 25.06
N LEU A 267 -23.95 -7.25 25.06
CA LEU A 267 -23.78 -8.07 23.86
C LEU A 267 -24.82 -7.64 22.83
N LYS A 268 -24.40 -6.88 21.81
CA LYS A 268 -25.23 -6.56 20.66
C LYS A 268 -25.30 -7.79 19.76
N TYR A 269 -26.37 -8.57 19.91
CA TYR A 269 -26.71 -9.62 18.95
C TYR A 269 -27.11 -8.96 17.63
N LYS A 270 -26.32 -9.20 16.58
CA LYS A 270 -26.63 -8.72 15.22
C LYS A 270 -27.65 -9.65 14.59
N SER A 271 -28.70 -9.09 14.01
CA SER A 271 -29.65 -9.87 13.21
C SER A 271 -28.97 -10.37 11.92
N PRO A 272 -29.48 -11.43 11.28
CA PRO A 272 -29.00 -11.86 9.97
C PRO A 272 -29.04 -10.73 8.92
N GLN A 273 -30.04 -9.86 8.97
CA GLN A 273 -30.18 -8.70 8.08
C GLN A 273 -29.06 -7.66 8.29
N ASP A 274 -28.64 -7.43 9.54
CA ASP A 274 -27.50 -6.56 9.86
C ASP A 274 -26.18 -7.11 9.28
N GLN A 275 -26.05 -8.44 9.15
CA GLN A 275 -24.88 -9.05 8.53
C GLN A 275 -24.86 -8.82 7.03
N VAL A 276 -26.00 -8.95 6.35
CA VAL A 276 -26.13 -8.67 4.91
C VAL A 276 -25.76 -7.22 4.60
N ILE A 277 -26.31 -6.26 5.36
CA ILE A 277 -25.99 -4.83 5.20
C ILE A 277 -24.51 -4.58 5.45
N ALA A 278 -23.93 -5.12 6.53
CA ALA A 278 -22.52 -4.95 6.83
C ALA A 278 -21.58 -5.56 5.77
N ILE A 279 -21.99 -6.68 5.15
CA ILE A 279 -21.23 -7.29 4.05
C ILE A 279 -21.33 -6.43 2.79
N ALA A 280 -22.52 -5.93 2.44
CA ALA A 280 -22.71 -5.02 1.32
C ALA A 280 -21.90 -3.72 1.47
N GLU A 281 -21.88 -3.14 2.68
CA GLU A 281 -21.05 -1.98 3.00
C GLU A 281 -19.56 -2.28 2.89
N LYS A 282 -19.10 -3.42 3.42
CA LYS A 282 -17.70 -3.87 3.28
C LYS A 282 -17.33 -4.06 1.81
N ARG A 283 -18.21 -4.67 1.01
CA ARG A 283 -18.04 -4.82 -0.44
C ARG A 283 -17.86 -3.46 -1.10
N ALA A 284 -18.75 -2.51 -0.85
CA ALA A 284 -18.65 -1.16 -1.41
C ALA A 284 -17.33 -0.48 -1.02
N GLN A 285 -16.90 -0.60 0.24
CA GLN A 285 -15.62 -0.06 0.71
C GLN A 285 -14.41 -0.72 0.03
N LEU A 286 -14.45 -2.04 -0.17
CA LEU A 286 -13.37 -2.77 -0.84
C LEU A 286 -13.27 -2.38 -2.31
N PHE A 287 -14.40 -2.28 -3.02
CA PHE A 287 -14.41 -1.80 -4.40
C PHE A 287 -13.90 -0.37 -4.49
N GLN A 288 -14.34 0.54 -3.62
CA GLN A 288 -13.82 1.91 -3.57
C GLN A 288 -12.30 1.94 -3.35
N ARG A 289 -11.77 1.12 -2.44
CA ARG A 289 -10.32 1.01 -2.22
C ARG A 289 -9.60 0.46 -3.45
N LEU A 290 -10.17 -0.55 -4.10
CA LEU A 290 -9.60 -1.18 -5.28
C LEU A 290 -9.52 -0.18 -6.44
N PHE A 291 -10.62 0.54 -6.71
CA PHE A 291 -10.62 1.63 -7.70
C PHE A 291 -9.61 2.71 -7.35
N ALA A 292 -9.60 3.20 -6.11
CA ALA A 292 -8.64 4.23 -5.69
C ALA A 292 -7.17 3.78 -5.82
N GLU A 293 -6.86 2.51 -5.54
CA GLU A 293 -5.50 1.96 -5.69
C GLU A 293 -5.12 1.74 -7.16
N ARG A 294 -6.06 1.36 -8.02
CA ARG A 294 -5.85 1.34 -9.48
C ARG A 294 -5.59 2.75 -9.99
N GLU A 295 -6.39 3.73 -9.56
CA GLU A 295 -6.26 5.14 -9.93
C GLU A 295 -4.87 5.68 -9.56
N LYS A 296 -4.44 5.50 -8.31
CA LYS A 296 -3.11 5.91 -7.85
C LYS A 296 -1.98 5.29 -8.67
N ARG A 297 -2.11 4.00 -9.03
CA ARG A 297 -1.13 3.33 -9.88
C ARG A 297 -1.05 3.98 -11.25
N ARG A 298 -2.19 4.24 -11.89
CA ARG A 298 -2.25 4.94 -13.19
C ARG A 298 -1.64 6.33 -13.11
N VAL A 299 -1.97 7.12 -12.09
CA VAL A 299 -1.39 8.45 -11.88
C VAL A 299 0.13 8.40 -11.67
N ALA A 300 0.63 7.44 -10.88
CA ALA A 300 2.06 7.26 -10.68
C ALA A 300 2.80 6.95 -12.00
N GLN A 301 2.22 6.11 -12.86
CA GLN A 301 2.79 5.76 -14.18
C GLN A 301 2.92 6.96 -15.11
N GLN A 302 1.98 7.89 -15.04
CA GLN A 302 1.97 9.07 -15.91
C GLN A 302 3.04 10.08 -15.49
N ARG A 303 3.37 10.13 -14.19
CA ARG A 303 4.49 10.92 -13.68
C ARG A 303 5.85 10.42 -14.21
N ASP A 304 6.01 9.13 -14.45
CA ASP A 304 7.25 8.59 -15.04
C ASP A 304 7.43 9.02 -16.51
N LYS A 305 6.35 9.29 -17.23
CA LYS A 305 6.37 9.80 -18.61
C LYS A 305 6.59 11.32 -18.68
N LEU A 306 6.43 12.04 -17.57
CA LEU A 306 6.57 13.52 -17.49
C LEU A 306 7.91 14.05 -18.07
N PRO A 307 9.09 13.44 -17.82
CA PRO A 307 10.36 13.95 -18.36
C PRO A 307 10.40 13.96 -19.90
N ILE A 308 9.72 13.01 -20.55
CA ILE A 308 9.64 12.92 -22.01
C ILE A 308 8.90 14.14 -22.56
N TYR A 309 7.73 14.44 -21.99
CA TYR A 309 6.89 15.56 -22.43
C TYR A 309 7.43 16.94 -22.00
N ILE A 310 8.24 17.01 -20.95
CA ILE A 310 8.97 18.24 -20.61
C ILE A 310 10.06 18.54 -21.66
N THR A 311 10.69 17.49 -22.19
CA THR A 311 11.76 17.60 -23.20
C THR A 311 11.17 17.96 -24.57
N ASP A 312 10.06 17.32 -24.95
CA ASP A 312 9.31 17.65 -26.16
C ASP A 312 7.79 17.71 -25.89
N PRO A 313 7.25 18.91 -25.61
CA PRO A 313 5.83 19.13 -25.39
C PRO A 313 4.94 18.72 -26.57
N SER A 314 5.49 18.71 -27.79
CA SER A 314 4.74 18.43 -29.02
C SER A 314 4.22 16.99 -29.06
N LEU A 315 4.89 16.07 -28.37
CA LEU A 315 4.50 14.65 -28.29
C LEU A 315 3.17 14.41 -27.58
N LEU A 316 2.68 15.40 -26.82
CA LEU A 316 1.38 15.34 -26.16
C LEU A 316 0.23 15.64 -27.14
N VAL A 317 0.51 16.32 -28.25
CA VAL A 317 -0.51 16.67 -29.26
C VAL A 317 -0.95 15.42 -30.02
N GLY A 318 -2.27 15.27 -30.20
CA GLY A 318 -2.92 14.11 -30.81
C GLY A 318 -3.15 12.94 -29.86
N LYS A 319 -2.82 13.08 -28.57
CA LYS A 319 -3.07 12.05 -27.56
C LYS A 319 -4.45 12.18 -26.94
N ILE A 320 -5.05 11.02 -26.66
CA ILE A 320 -6.27 10.92 -25.86
C ILE A 320 -5.86 11.00 -24.40
N VAL A 321 -6.55 11.84 -23.63
CA VAL A 321 -6.28 12.08 -22.22
C VAL A 321 -7.54 11.99 -21.39
N GLU A 322 -7.40 11.61 -20.13
CA GLU A 322 -8.38 11.84 -19.09
C GLU A 322 -7.84 12.94 -18.17
N HIS A 323 -8.61 14.01 -18.01
CA HIS A 323 -8.23 15.17 -17.22
C HIS A 323 -9.21 15.35 -16.06
N GLN A 324 -8.67 15.43 -14.84
CA GLN A 324 -9.42 15.63 -13.63
C GLN A 324 -9.71 17.13 -13.45
N THR A 325 -10.97 17.51 -13.42
CA THR A 325 -11.39 18.89 -13.14
C THR A 325 -12.32 18.93 -11.94
N VAL A 326 -12.34 20.08 -11.24
CA VAL A 326 -13.22 20.31 -10.09
C VAL A 326 -14.48 21.02 -10.59
N GLN A 327 -15.63 20.37 -10.47
CA GLN A 327 -16.93 20.95 -10.75
C GLN A 327 -17.83 20.77 -9.52
N ASP A 328 -18.43 21.86 -9.02
CA ASP A 328 -19.39 21.83 -7.90
C ASP A 328 -18.92 21.07 -6.65
N ASN A 329 -17.68 21.30 -6.21
CA ASN A 329 -17.00 20.60 -5.10
C ASN A 329 -16.72 19.11 -5.29
N ASN A 330 -17.04 18.53 -6.45
CA ASN A 330 -16.66 17.17 -6.80
C ASN A 330 -15.53 17.17 -7.84
N THR A 331 -14.64 16.18 -7.73
CA THR A 331 -13.58 15.94 -8.72
C THR A 331 -14.08 14.93 -9.73
N CYS A 332 -14.09 15.31 -11.00
CA CYS A 332 -14.59 14.49 -12.10
C CYS A 332 -13.50 14.31 -13.16
N TRP A 333 -13.39 13.11 -13.72
CA TRP A 333 -12.48 12.82 -14.82
C TRP A 333 -13.21 12.97 -16.15
N TRP A 334 -12.64 13.77 -17.04
CA TRP A 334 -13.18 14.05 -18.37
C TRP A 334 -12.25 13.50 -19.43
N ARG A 335 -12.81 12.75 -20.37
CA ARG A 335 -12.06 12.22 -21.50
C ARG A 335 -12.01 13.25 -22.62
N GLY A 336 -10.83 13.50 -23.16
CA GLY A 336 -10.61 14.46 -24.24
C GLY A 336 -9.41 14.12 -25.11
N GLU A 337 -9.20 14.93 -26.14
CA GLU A 337 -8.07 14.85 -27.06
C GLU A 337 -7.30 16.17 -27.05
N VAL A 338 -5.97 16.07 -26.99
CA VAL A 338 -5.09 17.24 -27.06
C VAL A 338 -4.89 17.65 -28.52
N VAL A 339 -5.49 18.75 -28.94
CA VAL A 339 -5.55 19.17 -30.35
C VAL A 339 -4.30 19.95 -30.78
N GLY A 340 -3.64 20.64 -29.84
CA GLY A 340 -2.47 21.44 -30.17
C GLY A 340 -1.90 22.21 -28.99
N ILE A 341 -0.80 22.93 -29.23
CA ILE A 341 -0.20 23.84 -28.24
C ILE A 341 -0.85 25.21 -28.41
N HIS A 342 -1.44 25.74 -27.34
CA HIS A 342 -2.01 27.09 -27.31
C HIS A 342 -0.92 28.14 -27.15
N LYS A 343 -0.08 27.96 -26.11
CA LYS A 343 0.93 28.95 -25.73
C LYS A 343 2.10 28.31 -25.01
N THR A 344 3.31 28.57 -25.51
CA THR A 344 4.57 28.16 -24.88
C THR A 344 5.07 29.22 -23.89
N PHE A 345 5.52 28.78 -22.72
CA PHE A 345 6.11 29.64 -21.70
C PHE A 345 7.59 29.31 -21.49
N GLN A 346 8.35 30.21 -20.84
CA GLN A 346 9.75 29.97 -20.48
C GLN A 346 9.94 28.71 -19.62
N SER A 347 8.95 28.39 -18.79
CA SER A 347 8.87 27.08 -18.13
C SER A 347 8.02 26.17 -18.99
N THR A 348 8.62 25.13 -19.56
CA THR A 348 7.93 24.12 -20.39
C THR A 348 6.74 23.49 -19.67
N ILE A 349 6.81 23.35 -18.34
CA ILE A 349 5.73 22.80 -17.52
C ILE A 349 4.45 23.65 -17.52
N ARG A 350 4.56 24.96 -17.80
CA ARG A 350 3.44 25.90 -17.87
C ARG A 350 2.87 26.05 -19.27
N THR A 351 3.38 25.30 -20.25
CA THR A 351 2.85 25.31 -21.62
C THR A 351 1.38 24.94 -21.62
N GLU A 352 0.56 25.79 -22.23
CA GLU A 352 -0.88 25.60 -22.34
C GLU A 352 -1.19 24.81 -23.61
N PHE A 353 -2.08 23.84 -23.49
CA PHE A 353 -2.52 22.97 -24.57
C PHE A 353 -4.01 23.13 -24.82
N ASN A 354 -4.41 23.06 -26.09
CA ASN A 354 -5.80 23.01 -26.51
C ASN A 354 -6.31 21.58 -26.30
N ILE A 355 -7.33 21.41 -25.47
CA ILE A 355 -8.02 20.14 -25.25
C ILE A 355 -9.47 20.23 -25.71
N LYS A 356 -9.93 19.17 -26.36
CA LYS A 356 -11.31 18.99 -26.79
C LYS A 356 -11.91 17.78 -26.07
N TYR A 357 -12.92 18.01 -25.24
CA TYR A 357 -13.57 16.93 -24.51
C TYR A 357 -14.58 16.19 -25.38
N VAL A 358 -14.74 14.89 -25.14
CA VAL A 358 -15.69 14.03 -25.86
C VAL A 358 -17.13 14.51 -25.64
N ASP A 359 -17.45 14.91 -24.42
CA ASP A 359 -18.81 15.36 -24.04
C ASP A 359 -19.13 16.77 -24.54
N PHE A 360 -18.11 17.56 -24.90
CA PHE A 360 -18.25 18.94 -25.37
C PHE A 360 -17.47 19.17 -26.69
N PRO A 361 -17.89 18.53 -27.79
CA PRO A 361 -17.11 18.49 -29.02
C PRO A 361 -17.06 19.84 -29.78
N SER A 362 -17.89 20.81 -29.43
CA SER A 362 -17.87 22.15 -30.03
C SER A 362 -16.90 23.11 -29.35
N GLU A 363 -16.40 22.76 -28.16
CA GLU A 363 -15.63 23.67 -27.31
C GLU A 363 -14.16 23.22 -27.21
N ILE A 364 -13.26 24.19 -27.28
CA ILE A 364 -11.83 24.00 -27.10
C ILE A 364 -11.42 24.74 -25.84
N TRP A 365 -10.87 23.98 -24.89
CA TRP A 365 -10.41 24.50 -23.62
C TRP A 365 -8.88 24.57 -23.62
N HIS A 366 -8.30 25.43 -22.79
CA HIS A 366 -6.86 25.58 -22.68
C HIS A 366 -6.40 25.38 -21.23
N PHE A 367 -5.46 24.45 -21.02
CA PHE A 367 -4.95 24.11 -19.69
C PHE A 367 -3.44 23.84 -19.72
N PRO A 368 -2.72 24.09 -18.61
CA PRO A 368 -1.31 23.72 -18.46
C PRO A 368 -1.17 22.21 -18.18
N LEU A 369 -1.49 21.38 -19.16
CA LEU A 369 -1.59 19.91 -19.01
C LEU A 369 -0.34 19.23 -18.44
N LEU A 370 0.87 19.77 -18.66
CA LEU A 370 2.10 19.23 -18.08
C LEU A 370 2.20 19.47 -16.57
N GLN A 371 1.62 20.56 -16.09
CA GLN A 371 1.47 20.82 -14.65
C GLN A 371 0.44 19.87 -14.05
N ASP A 372 -0.65 19.61 -14.76
CA ASP A 372 -1.70 18.67 -14.33
C ASP A 372 -1.17 17.24 -14.31
N LEU A 373 -0.35 16.84 -15.29
CA LEU A 373 0.37 15.56 -15.32
C LEU A 373 1.32 15.40 -14.12
N LYS A 374 2.01 16.49 -13.72
CA LYS A 374 2.87 16.49 -12.53
C LYS A 374 2.06 16.34 -11.25
N ASN A 375 0.95 17.04 -11.14
CA ASN A 375 0.06 16.98 -9.98
C ASN A 375 -0.66 15.63 -9.89
N GLY A 376 -0.80 14.93 -11.03
CA GLY A 376 -1.49 13.66 -11.13
C GLY A 376 -2.95 13.79 -11.54
N ASP A 377 -3.32 14.95 -12.08
CA ASP A 377 -4.66 15.31 -12.51
C ASP A 377 -4.86 15.01 -14.01
N LEU A 378 -3.87 14.41 -14.68
CA LEU A 378 -3.92 14.04 -16.11
C LEU A 378 -3.41 12.61 -16.34
N ILE A 379 -4.16 11.84 -17.13
CA ILE A 379 -3.81 10.49 -17.57
C ILE A 379 -3.77 10.45 -19.11
N ILE A 380 -2.66 10.00 -19.69
CA ILE A 380 -2.45 9.96 -21.15
C ILE A 380 -2.56 8.51 -21.65
N TYR A 381 -3.33 8.29 -22.72
CA TYR A 381 -3.54 7.00 -23.37
C TYR A 381 -2.68 6.80 -24.62
#